data_AF-A0A1Y5XVV1-F1
#
_entry.id   AF-A0A1Y5XVV1-F1
#
_cell.length_a   1.000
_cell.length_b   1.000
_cell.length_c   1.000
_cell.angle_alpha   90.00
_cell.angle_beta   90.00
_cell.angle_gamma   90.00
#
_symmetry.space_group_name_H-M   'P 1'
#
loop_
_entity.id
_entity.type
_entity.pdbx_description
1 polymer ?
#
loop_
_entity_poly.entity_id
_entity_poly.type
_entity_poly.pdbx_seq_one_letter_code
_entity_poly.pdbx_strand_id
1 'polypeptide(L)'
;MARRRLLVGCGVAVAAVVLAGLPASGSADADSKLVTDLNTLVHDPSLRGASVGLVVRKADTGEVLYTSEGTARRQPASNMKLLTSATALEILGPNHRFTTSVLTQGSDLYLKGTGDPTVLLANLDDLAAKVAASGITTVAGKLIADDTWFDATRLGTGWAWDDEPYYYSAETSALTMSPNSDYDAGTAFVSIMPGAPGKAAVVSMDPPTTHVTIENATITRGPGLPNTIAVERKHGSNVVRVSGFISQQAPAVQKLTTVKEPTGYVAGVFRDLLQKRGVQVAGPTVTGVTTPSDAKVVAEHKSMPLSELLVPFMKLSNNMHAEILVKSAGRAVSGTGTWNAGLTAMGQRLSGLGIEGQTYLADGSGLSRFNQIAPDQLTSMLRTVRGKPWFATWYNSLPIAGMSDKLVGGTLRSRMQGTAAANNLRGKTGTLTGISGLSGYVTSADGQPLVFSMLSNNFIGSAKRIEDLVGVRLAQYRADETSEPTTARQSMTFPDLPTNVECSWVKAC
;
A
#
# COMPACT_ATOMS: atom_id res chain seq x y z
N MET A 1 -61.35 7.74 74.70
CA MET A 1 -60.78 9.10 74.63
C MET A 1 -60.30 9.37 73.22
N ALA A 2 -60.73 10.51 72.67
CA ALA A 2 -60.21 11.30 71.54
C ALA A 2 -59.62 10.63 70.26
N ARG A 3 -60.29 10.96 69.15
CA ARG A 3 -59.92 10.81 67.72
C ARG A 3 -58.52 11.37 67.39
N ARG A 4 -57.86 10.83 66.35
CA ARG A 4 -57.58 11.58 65.09
C ARG A 4 -56.97 10.70 63.99
N ARG A 5 -57.54 10.89 62.78
CA ARG A 5 -57.05 10.45 61.47
C ARG A 5 -55.71 11.12 61.17
N LEU A 6 -54.78 10.42 60.52
CA LEU A 6 -53.62 11.02 59.89
C LEU A 6 -53.57 10.63 58.41
N LEU A 7 -53.43 11.67 57.59
CA LEU A 7 -53.43 11.66 56.14
C LEU A 7 -52.16 10.99 55.57
N VAL A 8 -52.33 10.25 54.48
CA VAL A 8 -51.26 9.86 53.58
C VAL A 8 -50.87 11.07 52.74
N GLY A 9 -49.68 11.62 52.98
CA GLY A 9 -49.07 12.65 52.14
C GLY A 9 -48.07 12.03 51.17
N CYS A 10 -48.34 12.13 49.86
CA CYS A 10 -47.35 11.89 48.81
C CYS A 10 -46.27 12.97 48.87
N GLY A 11 -45.06 12.61 49.32
CA GLY A 11 -43.86 13.42 49.15
C GLY A 11 -43.21 13.11 47.81
N VAL A 12 -43.34 14.02 46.85
CA VAL A 12 -42.52 14.03 45.62
C VAL A 12 -41.12 14.51 46.00
N ALA A 13 -40.15 13.60 46.00
CA ALA A 13 -38.74 13.96 46.12
C ALA A 13 -38.25 14.49 44.76
N VAL A 14 -38.05 15.81 44.67
CA VAL A 14 -37.36 16.44 43.54
C VAL A 14 -35.86 16.18 43.71
N ALA A 15 -35.34 15.21 42.96
CA ALA A 15 -33.90 15.01 42.85
C ALA A 15 -33.31 16.14 41.99
N ALA A 16 -32.50 17.00 42.60
CA ALA A 16 -31.70 17.99 41.88
C ALA A 16 -30.64 17.28 41.04
N VAL A 17 -30.87 17.22 39.72
CA VAL A 17 -29.85 16.79 38.75
C VAL A 17 -28.82 17.91 38.65
N VAL A 18 -27.64 17.69 39.24
CA VAL A 18 -26.45 18.48 38.92
C VAL A 18 -26.04 18.11 37.50
N LEU A 19 -26.39 18.94 36.53
CA LEU A 19 -25.81 18.88 35.19
C LEU A 19 -24.33 19.25 35.29
N ALA A 20 -23.48 18.24 35.43
CA ALA A 20 -22.06 18.39 35.10
C ALA A 20 -21.98 18.75 33.61
N GLY A 21 -21.53 19.97 33.33
CA GLY A 21 -21.33 20.46 31.97
C GLY A 21 -20.40 19.52 31.20
N LEU A 22 -20.94 18.91 30.14
CA LEU A 22 -20.12 18.29 29.10
C LEU A 22 -19.18 19.36 28.52
N PRO A 23 -17.89 19.07 28.30
CA PRO A 23 -17.03 20.01 27.61
C PRO A 23 -17.62 20.26 26.22
N ALA A 24 -17.93 21.52 25.93
CA ALA A 24 -18.32 21.93 24.60
C ALA A 24 -17.23 21.49 23.62
N SER A 25 -17.59 20.59 22.71
CA SER A 25 -16.82 20.33 21.50
C SER A 25 -16.65 21.67 20.79
N GLY A 26 -15.43 22.22 20.81
CA GLY A 26 -15.10 23.48 20.15
C GLY A 26 -15.52 23.40 18.70
N SER A 27 -16.58 24.12 18.35
CA SER A 27 -16.96 24.36 16.96
C SER A 27 -15.82 25.13 16.32
N ALA A 28 -15.26 24.61 15.22
CA ALA A 28 -14.44 25.40 14.32
C ALA A 28 -15.16 26.72 14.05
N ASP A 29 -14.45 27.84 14.18
CA ASP A 29 -15.03 29.15 13.90
C ASP A 29 -15.44 29.19 12.42
N ALA A 30 -16.75 29.06 12.18
CA ALA A 30 -17.34 28.84 10.86
C ALA A 30 -17.01 29.99 9.89
N ASP A 31 -16.65 31.14 10.44
CA ASP A 31 -16.33 32.37 9.73
C ASP A 31 -14.82 32.59 9.55
N SER A 32 -13.96 31.63 9.91
CA SER A 32 -12.51 31.77 9.67
C SER A 32 -12.17 31.69 8.17
N LYS A 33 -11.11 32.39 7.77
CA LYS A 33 -10.63 32.37 6.38
C LYS A 33 -10.27 30.94 5.92
N LEU A 34 -9.65 30.13 6.79
CA LEU A 34 -9.35 28.73 6.53
C LEU A 34 -10.61 27.94 6.17
N VAL A 35 -11.67 28.05 6.98
CA VAL A 35 -12.92 27.31 6.75
C VAL A 35 -13.55 27.71 5.42
N THR A 36 -13.55 29.01 5.09
CA THR A 36 -14.06 29.51 3.80
C THR A 36 -13.28 28.96 2.60
N ASP A 37 -11.95 29.00 2.67
CA ASP A 37 -11.09 28.51 1.59
C ASP A 37 -11.26 26.99 1.40
N LEU A 38 -11.26 26.21 2.49
CA LEU A 38 -11.44 24.76 2.43
C LEU A 38 -12.84 24.37 1.96
N ASN A 39 -13.89 25.10 2.37
CA ASN A 39 -15.25 24.91 1.86
C ASN A 39 -15.31 25.13 0.35
N THR A 40 -14.60 26.13 -0.18
CA THR A 40 -14.50 26.37 -1.62
C THR A 40 -13.85 25.19 -2.34
N LEU A 41 -12.77 24.65 -1.79
CA LEU A 41 -12.02 23.54 -2.38
C LEU A 41 -12.81 22.22 -2.39
N VAL A 42 -13.47 21.84 -1.29
CA VAL A 42 -14.21 20.56 -1.24
C VAL A 42 -15.49 20.58 -2.09
N HIS A 43 -15.97 21.77 -2.46
CA HIS A 43 -17.11 21.97 -3.37
C HIS A 43 -16.68 22.44 -4.78
N ASP A 44 -15.40 22.26 -5.15
CA ASP A 44 -14.91 22.65 -6.49
C ASP A 44 -15.77 21.97 -7.57
N PRO A 45 -16.16 22.70 -8.65
CA PRO A 45 -16.97 22.14 -9.73
C PRO A 45 -16.40 20.85 -10.35
N SER A 46 -15.07 20.62 -10.31
CA SER A 46 -14.45 19.38 -10.78
C SER A 46 -14.83 18.15 -9.94
N LEU A 47 -15.35 18.35 -8.73
CA LEU A 47 -15.82 17.32 -7.81
C LEU A 47 -17.34 17.17 -7.82
N ARG A 48 -18.05 17.81 -8.76
CA ARG A 48 -19.51 17.73 -8.85
C ARG A 48 -19.97 16.27 -9.01
N GLY A 49 -20.79 15.80 -8.07
CA GLY A 49 -21.29 14.42 -8.02
C GLY A 49 -20.42 13.46 -7.20
N ALA A 50 -19.25 13.90 -6.75
CA ALA A 50 -18.40 13.14 -5.84
C ALA A 50 -18.93 13.22 -4.39
N SER A 51 -18.61 12.21 -3.59
CA SER A 51 -18.65 12.31 -2.12
C SER A 51 -17.26 12.65 -1.62
N VAL A 52 -17.13 13.76 -0.88
CA VAL A 52 -15.84 14.31 -0.45
C VAL A 52 -15.89 14.54 1.05
N GLY A 53 -15.02 13.83 1.77
CA GLY A 53 -14.83 14.06 3.19
C GLY A 53 -13.46 14.67 3.46
N LEU A 54 -13.41 15.74 4.24
CA LEU A 54 -12.18 16.39 4.66
C LEU A 54 -12.23 16.70 6.16
N VAL A 55 -11.21 16.27 6.89
CA VAL A 55 -11.01 16.62 8.30
C VAL A 55 -9.62 17.19 8.48
N VAL A 56 -9.51 18.28 9.24
CA VAL A 56 -8.26 18.94 9.61
C VAL A 56 -8.25 19.19 11.11
N ARG A 57 -7.16 18.81 11.79
CA ARG A 57 -7.00 18.99 13.23
C ARG A 57 -5.61 19.52 13.56
N LYS A 58 -5.48 20.30 14.64
CA LYS A 58 -4.18 20.51 15.29
C LYS A 58 -3.68 19.16 15.78
N ALA A 59 -2.46 18.80 15.38
CA ALA A 59 -1.92 17.48 15.69
C ALA A 59 -1.74 17.28 17.20
N ASP A 60 -1.34 18.34 17.92
CA ASP A 60 -1.01 18.28 19.35
C ASP A 60 -2.28 18.19 20.21
N THR A 61 -3.18 19.16 20.06
CA THR A 61 -4.37 19.28 20.91
C THR A 61 -5.54 18.44 20.43
N GLY A 62 -5.67 18.20 19.12
CA GLY A 62 -6.82 17.51 18.53
C GLY A 62 -8.00 18.38 18.19
N GLU A 63 -7.88 19.67 18.48
CA GLU A 63 -8.80 20.72 18.07
C GLU A 63 -9.08 20.58 16.56
N VAL A 64 -10.36 20.50 16.22
CA VAL A 64 -10.83 20.43 14.83
C VAL A 64 -10.82 21.83 14.27
N LEU A 65 -10.01 22.04 13.23
CA LEU A 65 -9.97 23.30 12.49
C LEU A 65 -10.97 23.30 11.34
N TYR A 66 -11.25 22.13 10.77
CA TYR A 66 -12.20 21.98 9.69
C TYR A 66 -12.75 20.55 9.67
N THR A 67 -14.04 20.42 9.38
CA THR A 67 -14.67 19.14 9.07
C THR A 67 -15.76 19.32 8.03
N SER A 68 -15.75 18.46 7.01
CA SER A 68 -16.82 18.29 6.05
C SER A 68 -17.00 16.79 5.80
N GLU A 69 -18.22 16.29 6.00
CA GLU A 69 -18.60 14.88 5.92
C GLU A 69 -17.59 13.90 6.58
N GLY A 70 -16.98 14.33 7.69
CA GLY A 70 -15.82 13.67 8.32
C GLY A 70 -16.10 12.29 8.92
N THR A 71 -17.36 12.03 9.31
CA THR A 71 -17.80 10.76 9.91
C THR A 71 -18.36 9.76 8.88
N ALA A 72 -18.60 10.21 7.65
CA ALA A 72 -19.10 9.33 6.59
C ALA A 72 -17.98 8.39 6.12
N ARG A 73 -18.28 7.09 6.08
CA ARG A 73 -17.34 6.08 5.59
C ARG A 73 -17.18 6.19 4.07
N ARG A 74 -15.94 6.01 3.62
CA ARG A 74 -15.55 6.02 2.21
C ARG A 74 -14.56 4.91 1.92
N GLN A 75 -14.42 4.58 0.64
CA GLN A 75 -13.34 3.74 0.16
C GLN A 75 -12.01 4.53 0.26
N PRO A 76 -11.01 4.05 1.02
CA PRO A 76 -9.78 4.80 1.28
C PRO A 76 -8.72 4.67 0.18
N ALA A 77 -8.89 3.71 -0.74
CA ALA A 77 -7.80 3.18 -1.54
C ALA A 77 -6.56 2.91 -0.65
N SER A 78 -5.34 3.21 -1.13
CA SER A 78 -4.10 2.99 -0.39
C SER A 78 -3.92 3.78 0.91
N ASN A 79 -4.87 4.62 1.33
CA ASN A 79 -4.88 5.12 2.72
C ASN A 79 -5.11 3.99 3.73
N MET A 80 -5.65 2.83 3.31
CA MET A 80 -5.71 1.61 4.14
C MET A 80 -4.32 1.19 4.66
N LYS A 81 -3.26 1.45 3.88
CA LYS A 81 -1.88 1.12 4.28
C LYS A 81 -1.41 1.87 5.53
N LEU A 82 -2.04 3.01 5.88
CA LEU A 82 -1.80 3.66 7.17
C LEU A 82 -2.14 2.71 8.32
N LEU A 83 -3.32 2.07 8.27
CA LEU A 83 -3.76 1.08 9.26
C LEU A 83 -2.83 -0.13 9.24
N THR A 84 -2.62 -0.74 8.07
CA THR A 84 -1.80 -1.95 7.94
C THR A 84 -0.37 -1.76 8.47
N SER A 85 0.29 -0.66 8.11
CA SER A 85 1.66 -0.36 8.58
C SER A 85 1.72 -0.15 10.09
N ALA A 86 0.77 0.58 10.67
CA ALA A 86 0.72 0.79 12.12
C ALA A 86 0.41 -0.52 12.88
N THR A 87 -0.57 -1.29 12.42
CA THR A 87 -0.90 -2.59 13.05
C THR A 87 0.24 -3.59 12.91
N ALA A 88 0.97 -3.58 11.79
CA ALA A 88 2.15 -4.43 11.63
C ALA A 88 3.25 -4.06 12.63
N LEU A 89 3.48 -2.76 12.88
CA LEU A 89 4.43 -2.33 13.92
C LEU A 89 3.98 -2.71 15.34
N GLU A 90 2.68 -2.63 15.65
CA GLU A 90 2.14 -3.06 16.95
C GLU A 90 2.23 -4.58 17.18
N ILE A 91 2.06 -5.39 16.12
CA ILE A 91 1.97 -6.85 16.24
C ILE A 91 3.33 -7.52 16.04
N LEU A 92 4.07 -7.13 15.00
CA LEU A 92 5.34 -7.77 14.61
C LEU A 92 6.54 -7.07 15.24
N GLY A 93 6.45 -5.76 15.45
CA GLY A 93 7.55 -4.92 15.93
C GLY A 93 8.51 -4.48 14.82
N PRO A 94 9.23 -3.36 15.01
CA PRO A 94 10.08 -2.77 13.97
C PRO A 94 11.27 -3.64 13.56
N ASN A 95 11.70 -4.58 14.42
CA ASN A 95 12.84 -5.46 14.18
C ASN A 95 12.43 -6.81 13.54
N HIS A 96 11.14 -7.02 13.28
CA HIS A 96 10.68 -8.23 12.60
C HIS A 96 11.41 -8.41 11.26
N ARG A 97 11.81 -9.64 10.99
CA ARG A 97 12.40 -10.05 9.71
C ARG A 97 11.69 -11.32 9.25
N PHE A 98 11.47 -11.40 7.94
CA PHE A 98 11.03 -12.62 7.28
C PHE A 98 12.24 -13.51 7.00
N THR A 99 11.99 -14.81 6.86
CA THR A 99 13.03 -15.79 6.59
C THR A 99 12.67 -16.58 5.33
N THR A 100 13.67 -16.78 4.48
CA THR A 100 13.63 -17.79 3.40
C THR A 100 14.71 -18.82 3.68
N SER A 101 14.33 -20.08 3.84
CA SER A 101 15.24 -21.16 4.24
C SER A 101 15.29 -22.25 3.18
N VAL A 102 16.45 -22.86 3.02
CA VAL A 102 16.62 -24.13 2.30
C VAL A 102 16.86 -25.23 3.31
N LEU A 103 16.08 -26.30 3.26
CA LEU A 103 16.15 -27.43 4.18
C LEU A 103 16.26 -28.77 3.45
N THR A 104 16.75 -29.79 4.13
CA THR A 104 16.81 -31.16 3.60
C THR A 104 16.12 -32.15 4.52
N GLN A 105 15.40 -33.09 3.94
CA GLN A 105 14.84 -34.25 4.64
C GLN A 105 14.85 -35.45 3.70
N GLY A 106 15.47 -36.56 4.12
CA GLY A 106 15.71 -37.71 3.25
C GLY A 106 16.47 -37.33 1.97
N SER A 107 15.87 -37.60 0.82
CA SER A 107 16.41 -37.25 -0.51
C SER A 107 15.95 -35.90 -1.05
N ASP A 108 15.06 -35.20 -0.34
CA ASP A 108 14.36 -34.02 -0.84
C ASP A 108 14.99 -32.72 -0.30
N LEU A 109 14.94 -31.67 -1.12
CA LEU A 109 15.34 -30.32 -0.79
C LEU A 109 14.10 -29.43 -0.74
N TYR A 110 13.96 -28.62 0.30
CA TYR A 110 12.83 -27.74 0.53
C TYR A 110 13.30 -26.29 0.45
N LEU A 111 12.64 -25.47 -0.35
CA LEU A 111 12.75 -24.00 -0.32
C LEU A 111 11.50 -23.46 0.37
N LYS A 112 11.65 -22.92 1.57
CA LYS A 112 10.55 -22.47 2.42
C LYS A 112 10.57 -20.97 2.59
N GLY A 113 9.46 -20.31 2.28
CA GLY A 113 9.26 -18.87 2.49
C GLY A 113 8.31 -18.58 3.65
N THR A 114 8.61 -17.57 4.45
CA THR A 114 7.72 -17.09 5.53
C THR A 114 7.06 -15.73 5.22
N GLY A 115 6.97 -15.36 3.95
CA GLY A 115 6.38 -14.11 3.49
C GLY A 115 7.37 -12.96 3.32
N ASP A 116 8.60 -13.20 2.88
CA ASP A 116 9.52 -12.12 2.54
C ASP A 116 9.19 -11.53 1.14
N PRO A 117 8.66 -10.30 1.03
CA PRO A 117 8.39 -9.69 -0.27
C PRO A 117 9.67 -9.20 -0.96
N THR A 118 10.80 -9.14 -0.25
CA THR A 118 12.03 -8.46 -0.68
C THR A 118 13.09 -9.39 -1.26
N VAL A 119 12.78 -10.68 -1.39
CA VAL A 119 13.67 -11.65 -2.02
C VAL A 119 13.95 -11.22 -3.46
N LEU A 120 15.20 -10.90 -3.77
CA LEU A 120 15.69 -10.64 -5.12
C LEU A 120 16.38 -11.89 -5.69
N LEU A 121 16.64 -11.87 -6.99
CA LEU A 121 17.41 -12.93 -7.67
C LEU A 121 18.76 -13.21 -6.97
N ALA A 122 19.44 -12.16 -6.53
CA ALA A 122 20.73 -12.27 -5.82
C ALA A 122 20.60 -13.02 -4.48
N ASN A 123 19.47 -12.91 -3.78
CA ASN A 123 19.24 -13.63 -2.54
C ASN A 123 19.02 -15.13 -2.79
N LEU A 124 18.29 -15.47 -3.86
CA LEU A 124 18.12 -16.86 -4.29
C LEU A 124 19.45 -17.48 -4.76
N ASP A 125 20.28 -16.70 -5.47
CA ASP A 125 21.60 -17.16 -5.95
C ASP A 125 22.58 -17.37 -4.78
N ASP A 126 22.53 -16.53 -3.75
CA ASP A 126 23.26 -16.72 -2.48
C ASP A 126 22.78 -17.98 -1.74
N LEU A 127 21.47 -18.23 -1.66
CA LEU A 127 20.93 -19.47 -1.09
C LEU A 127 21.43 -20.71 -1.86
N ALA A 128 21.42 -20.68 -3.20
CA ALA A 128 21.92 -21.78 -4.02
C ALA A 128 23.43 -21.99 -3.83
N ALA A 129 24.21 -20.92 -3.70
CA ALA A 129 25.63 -20.99 -3.42
C ALA A 129 25.90 -21.60 -2.04
N LYS A 130 25.12 -21.26 -1.01
CA LYS A 130 25.21 -21.84 0.33
C LYS A 130 24.87 -23.33 0.34
N VAL A 131 23.88 -23.77 -0.46
CA VAL A 131 23.57 -25.19 -0.65
C VAL A 131 24.74 -25.95 -1.27
N ALA A 132 25.36 -25.40 -2.32
CA ALA A 132 26.55 -26.02 -2.91
C ALA A 132 27.72 -26.07 -1.91
N ALA A 133 27.94 -24.98 -1.16
CA ALA A 133 28.99 -24.87 -0.14
C ALA A 133 28.78 -25.83 1.05
N SER A 134 27.56 -26.29 1.31
CA SER A 134 27.30 -27.32 2.31
C SER A 134 27.68 -28.74 1.86
N GLY A 135 28.24 -28.88 0.65
CA GLY A 135 28.66 -30.17 0.07
C GLY A 135 27.55 -30.90 -0.70
N ILE A 136 26.37 -30.31 -0.87
CA ILE A 136 25.30 -30.92 -1.68
C ILE A 136 25.62 -30.66 -3.16
N THR A 137 25.94 -31.72 -3.90
CA THR A 137 26.12 -31.67 -5.36
C THR A 137 24.94 -32.28 -6.12
N THR A 138 24.17 -33.15 -5.47
CA THR A 138 23.02 -33.83 -6.06
C THR A 138 21.90 -33.95 -5.03
N VAL A 139 20.69 -33.53 -5.41
CA VAL A 139 19.43 -33.81 -4.73
C VAL A 139 18.77 -34.97 -5.47
N ALA A 140 18.84 -36.17 -4.89
CA ALA A 140 18.31 -37.39 -5.52
C ALA A 140 16.77 -37.39 -5.63
N GLY A 141 16.10 -36.68 -4.73
CA GLY A 141 14.65 -36.54 -4.67
C GLY A 141 14.16 -35.25 -5.29
N LYS A 142 13.13 -34.67 -4.68
CA LYS A 142 12.38 -33.51 -5.20
C LYS A 142 13.00 -32.19 -4.76
N LEU A 143 12.75 -31.13 -5.53
CA LEU A 143 12.77 -29.75 -5.02
C LEU A 143 11.34 -29.38 -4.62
N ILE A 144 11.12 -29.06 -3.36
CA ILE A 144 9.81 -28.74 -2.81
C ILE A 144 9.78 -27.26 -2.42
N ALA A 145 8.86 -26.50 -3.00
CA ALA A 145 8.64 -25.10 -2.67
C ALA A 145 7.48 -24.98 -1.67
N ASP A 146 7.81 -24.58 -0.45
CA ASP A 146 6.90 -24.50 0.69
C ASP A 146 6.49 -23.03 0.93
N ASP A 147 5.26 -22.71 0.54
CA ASP A 147 4.58 -21.45 0.83
C ASP A 147 3.45 -21.60 1.88
N THR A 148 3.37 -22.74 2.58
CA THR A 148 2.26 -23.06 3.50
C THR A 148 2.29 -22.27 4.81
N TRP A 149 3.27 -21.36 4.94
CA TRP A 149 3.25 -20.32 5.95
C TRP A 149 1.99 -19.45 5.83
N PHE A 150 1.52 -19.22 4.60
CA PHE A 150 0.22 -18.62 4.30
C PHE A 150 -0.74 -19.64 3.69
N ASP A 151 -2.03 -19.31 3.63
CA ASP A 151 -2.99 -20.09 2.87
C ASP A 151 -2.79 -19.98 1.34
N ALA A 152 -3.50 -20.83 0.59
CA ALA A 152 -3.47 -20.86 -0.86
C ALA A 152 -4.35 -19.78 -1.53
N THR A 153 -4.99 -18.89 -0.75
CA THR A 153 -5.81 -17.81 -1.30
C THR A 153 -4.89 -16.74 -1.89
N ARG A 154 -4.90 -16.55 -3.21
CA ARG A 154 -3.91 -15.72 -3.92
C ARG A 154 -4.31 -14.25 -4.12
N LEU A 155 -5.59 -13.98 -4.30
CA LEU A 155 -6.12 -12.64 -4.60
C LEU A 155 -7.11 -12.20 -3.50
N GLY A 156 -7.14 -10.90 -3.22
CA GLY A 156 -7.98 -10.32 -2.18
C GLY A 156 -9.46 -10.21 -2.58
N THR A 157 -10.34 -10.24 -1.58
CA THR A 157 -11.79 -10.10 -1.78
C THR A 157 -12.14 -8.73 -2.35
N GLY A 158 -12.90 -8.69 -3.45
CA GLY A 158 -13.36 -7.44 -4.07
C GLY A 158 -12.30 -6.74 -4.95
N TRP A 159 -11.23 -7.44 -5.31
CA TRP A 159 -10.30 -7.02 -6.36
C TRP A 159 -10.93 -7.23 -7.74
N ALA A 160 -10.64 -6.34 -8.68
CA ALA A 160 -11.15 -6.47 -10.04
C ALA A 160 -10.32 -7.51 -10.80
N TRP A 161 -10.97 -8.39 -11.55
CA TRP A 161 -10.29 -9.48 -12.26
C TRP A 161 -9.42 -8.97 -13.42
N ASP A 162 -9.77 -7.82 -13.99
CA ASP A 162 -9.06 -7.14 -15.07
C ASP A 162 -7.83 -6.36 -14.58
N ASP A 163 -7.64 -6.24 -13.26
CA ASP A 163 -6.41 -5.73 -12.66
C ASP A 163 -5.29 -6.78 -12.58
N GLU A 164 -5.64 -8.08 -12.66
CA GLU A 164 -4.74 -9.23 -12.46
C GLU A 164 -3.42 -9.18 -13.28
N PRO A 165 -3.37 -8.61 -14.51
CA PRO A 165 -2.13 -8.49 -15.27
C PRO A 165 -1.12 -7.46 -14.70
N TYR A 166 -1.57 -6.51 -13.89
CA TYR A 166 -0.77 -5.38 -13.43
C TYR A 166 -0.14 -5.64 -12.06
N TYR A 167 1.07 -5.13 -11.86
CA TYR A 167 1.91 -5.44 -10.69
C TYR A 167 1.23 -5.19 -9.34
N TYR A 168 0.31 -4.22 -9.27
CA TYR A 168 -0.40 -3.89 -8.03
C TYR A 168 -1.45 -4.93 -7.64
N SER A 169 -1.80 -5.86 -8.53
CA SER A 169 -2.74 -6.97 -8.31
C SER A 169 -2.05 -8.35 -8.46
N ALA A 170 -0.74 -8.40 -8.18
CA ALA A 170 -0.01 -9.67 -8.16
C ALA A 170 -0.61 -10.66 -7.14
N GLU A 171 -0.37 -11.95 -7.35
CA GLU A 171 -0.81 -12.98 -6.43
C GLU A 171 0.03 -12.99 -5.13
N THR A 172 -0.63 -13.11 -3.98
CA THR A 172 0.01 -13.16 -2.67
C THR A 172 0.46 -14.58 -2.32
N SER A 173 1.74 -14.75 -1.99
CA SER A 173 2.33 -16.02 -1.52
C SER A 173 3.36 -15.78 -0.41
N ALA A 174 3.56 -16.77 0.46
CA ALA A 174 4.65 -16.74 1.44
C ALA A 174 6.03 -16.99 0.83
N LEU A 175 6.09 -17.60 -0.36
CA LEU A 175 7.30 -17.78 -1.14
C LEU A 175 7.12 -17.06 -2.48
N THR A 176 7.77 -15.91 -2.61
CA THR A 176 7.69 -15.04 -3.77
C THR A 176 9.05 -14.36 -3.96
N MET A 177 9.23 -13.67 -5.09
CA MET A 177 10.40 -12.83 -5.34
C MET A 177 9.98 -11.54 -6.03
N SER A 178 10.87 -10.57 -5.96
CA SER A 178 10.74 -9.28 -6.61
C SER A 178 11.79 -9.10 -7.71
N PRO A 179 11.46 -8.40 -8.79
CA PRO A 179 12.37 -8.27 -9.93
C PRO A 179 13.44 -7.19 -9.73
N ASN A 180 13.23 -6.24 -8.81
CA ASN A 180 14.21 -5.21 -8.47
C ASN A 180 13.97 -4.63 -7.06
N SER A 181 14.71 -3.57 -6.72
CA SER A 181 14.68 -2.87 -5.42
C SER A 181 13.42 -2.03 -5.15
N ASP A 182 12.42 -2.00 -6.04
CA ASP A 182 11.08 -1.51 -5.69
C ASP A 182 10.27 -2.56 -4.93
N TYR A 183 10.71 -3.83 -5.01
CA TYR A 183 10.12 -4.98 -4.34
C TYR A 183 8.68 -5.29 -4.75
N ASP A 184 8.36 -5.22 -6.05
CA ASP A 184 7.06 -5.65 -6.58
C ASP A 184 6.98 -7.19 -6.62
N ALA A 185 6.72 -7.79 -5.46
CA ALA A 185 6.66 -9.24 -5.32
C ALA A 185 5.61 -9.88 -6.25
N GLY A 186 5.91 -11.07 -6.78
CA GLY A 186 5.01 -11.79 -7.68
C GLY A 186 4.97 -11.22 -9.09
N THR A 187 6.04 -10.54 -9.50
CA THR A 187 6.20 -9.96 -10.83
C THR A 187 7.56 -10.27 -11.43
N ALA A 188 7.64 -10.14 -12.75
CA ALA A 188 8.86 -10.31 -13.52
C ALA A 188 8.93 -9.26 -14.63
N PHE A 189 10.15 -8.96 -15.10
CA PHE A 189 10.32 -8.12 -16.28
C PHE A 189 10.15 -8.95 -17.55
N VAL A 190 9.48 -8.36 -18.53
CA VAL A 190 9.52 -8.77 -19.92
C VAL A 190 10.51 -7.84 -20.61
N SER A 191 11.60 -8.40 -21.13
CA SER A 191 12.59 -7.67 -21.92
C SER A 191 12.25 -7.79 -23.41
N ILE A 192 12.17 -6.65 -24.09
CA ILE A 192 11.83 -6.53 -25.51
C ILE A 192 12.95 -5.79 -26.22
N MET A 193 13.61 -6.45 -27.17
CA MET A 193 14.65 -5.86 -28.01
C MET A 193 14.22 -5.82 -29.48
N PRO A 194 14.50 -4.74 -30.23
CA PRO A 194 14.17 -4.69 -31.65
C PRO A 194 14.85 -5.84 -32.42
N GLY A 195 14.12 -6.45 -33.36
CA GLY A 195 14.65 -7.38 -34.33
C GLY A 195 15.07 -6.68 -35.64
N ALA A 196 15.13 -7.44 -36.73
CA ALA A 196 15.25 -6.85 -38.07
C ALA A 196 13.92 -6.17 -38.50
N PRO A 197 13.95 -5.12 -39.34
CA PRO A 197 12.73 -4.49 -39.85
C PRO A 197 11.79 -5.51 -40.51
N GLY A 198 10.50 -5.44 -40.16
CA GLY A 198 9.48 -6.38 -40.61
C GLY A 198 9.49 -7.74 -39.90
N LYS A 199 10.38 -7.97 -38.93
CA LYS A 199 10.42 -9.17 -38.08
C LYS A 199 9.94 -8.88 -36.66
N ALA A 200 9.56 -9.91 -35.92
CA ALA A 200 9.21 -9.77 -34.52
C ALA A 200 10.40 -9.27 -33.68
N ALA A 201 10.10 -8.56 -32.60
CA ALA A 201 11.09 -8.23 -31.57
C ALA A 201 11.56 -9.52 -30.88
N VAL A 202 12.75 -9.48 -30.29
CA VAL A 202 13.22 -10.54 -29.38
C VAL A 202 12.61 -10.26 -28.01
N VAL A 203 11.84 -11.22 -27.49
CA VAL A 203 11.09 -11.08 -26.23
C VAL A 203 11.46 -12.20 -25.29
N SER A 204 11.82 -11.86 -24.05
CA SER A 204 12.18 -12.83 -23.00
C SER A 204 11.72 -12.38 -21.62
N MET A 205 11.50 -13.34 -20.72
CA MET A 205 11.34 -13.05 -19.28
C MET A 205 12.71 -12.76 -18.65
N ASP A 206 12.73 -11.92 -17.63
CA ASP A 206 13.90 -11.59 -16.81
C ASP A 206 13.57 -11.71 -15.30
N PRO A 207 14.20 -12.67 -14.59
CA PRO A 207 15.06 -13.75 -15.10
C PRO A 207 14.34 -14.68 -16.09
N PRO A 208 15.08 -15.38 -16.97
CA PRO A 208 14.52 -16.41 -17.83
C PRO A 208 13.78 -17.47 -17.01
N THR A 209 12.63 -17.93 -17.51
CA THR A 209 11.81 -18.94 -16.84
C THR A 209 10.95 -19.70 -17.84
N THR A 210 10.65 -20.96 -17.54
CA THR A 210 9.64 -21.76 -18.26
C THR A 210 8.27 -21.71 -17.58
N HIS A 211 8.15 -21.03 -16.44
CA HIS A 211 6.88 -20.89 -15.71
C HIS A 211 5.88 -19.97 -16.41
N VAL A 212 6.38 -19.10 -17.30
CA VAL A 212 5.62 -18.15 -18.11
C VAL A 212 5.85 -18.44 -19.59
N THR A 213 4.76 -18.49 -20.36
CA THR A 213 4.80 -18.65 -21.82
C THR A 213 4.64 -17.29 -22.47
N ILE A 214 5.58 -16.91 -23.34
CA ILE A 214 5.48 -15.67 -24.12
C ILE A 214 4.74 -15.95 -25.44
N GLU A 215 3.70 -15.15 -25.70
CA GLU A 215 3.04 -15.05 -26.99
C GLU A 215 3.49 -13.76 -27.68
N ASN A 216 4.46 -13.87 -28.58
CA ASN A 216 5.07 -12.73 -29.25
C ASN A 216 4.30 -12.37 -30.53
N ALA A 217 3.55 -11.27 -30.48
CA ALA A 217 2.83 -10.66 -31.58
C ALA A 217 3.38 -9.25 -31.92
N THR A 218 4.68 -9.03 -31.69
CA THR A 218 5.35 -7.76 -31.98
C THR A 218 5.82 -7.67 -33.42
N ILE A 219 6.03 -6.43 -33.90
CA ILE A 219 6.70 -6.16 -35.17
C ILE A 219 7.73 -5.04 -34.97
N THR A 220 8.95 -5.27 -35.47
CA THR A 220 9.98 -4.25 -35.52
C THR A 220 9.79 -3.39 -36.77
N ARG A 221 9.69 -2.07 -36.60
CA ARG A 221 9.52 -1.11 -37.69
C ARG A 221 10.79 -0.27 -37.90
N GLY A 222 10.82 0.46 -39.01
CA GLY A 222 11.91 1.38 -39.34
C GLY A 222 12.14 2.47 -38.26
N PRO A 223 13.22 3.24 -38.41
CA PRO A 223 13.61 4.26 -37.44
C PRO A 223 12.57 5.39 -37.32
N GLY A 224 12.48 6.01 -36.14
CA GLY A 224 11.70 7.24 -35.91
C GLY A 224 10.19 7.05 -35.69
N LEU A 225 9.68 5.82 -35.69
CA LEU A 225 8.27 5.55 -35.38
C LEU A 225 8.03 5.36 -33.87
N PRO A 226 6.86 5.77 -33.33
CA PRO A 226 6.52 5.56 -31.93
C PRO A 226 6.49 4.08 -31.53
N ASN A 227 7.02 3.78 -30.35
CA ASN A 227 6.88 2.46 -29.74
C ASN A 227 5.47 2.30 -29.18
N THR A 228 4.77 1.22 -29.54
CA THR A 228 3.40 0.92 -29.09
C THR A 228 3.32 -0.42 -28.37
N ILE A 229 4.45 -0.90 -27.82
CA ILE A 229 4.53 -2.19 -27.16
C ILE A 229 3.53 -2.27 -26.00
N ALA A 230 2.70 -3.32 -26.00
CA ALA A 230 1.81 -3.70 -24.91
C ALA A 230 2.22 -5.07 -24.38
N VAL A 231 2.16 -5.23 -23.05
CA VAL A 231 2.46 -6.48 -22.34
C VAL A 231 1.25 -6.78 -21.46
N GLU A 232 0.58 -7.89 -21.75
CA GLU A 232 -0.64 -8.29 -21.07
C GLU A 232 -0.57 -9.77 -20.73
N ARG A 233 -0.80 -10.13 -19.47
CA ARG A 233 -0.99 -11.52 -19.09
C ARG A 233 -2.45 -11.90 -19.28
N LYS A 234 -2.72 -12.99 -20.01
CA LYS A 234 -4.09 -13.48 -20.18
C LYS A 234 -4.65 -13.94 -18.83
N HIS A 235 -5.85 -13.46 -18.51
CA HIS A 235 -6.57 -13.76 -17.26
C HIS A 235 -6.53 -15.25 -16.90
N GLY A 236 -6.24 -15.55 -15.63
CA GLY A 236 -6.20 -16.91 -15.10
C GLY A 236 -5.09 -17.81 -15.66
N SER A 237 -4.15 -17.28 -16.43
CA SER A 237 -3.08 -18.06 -17.08
C SER A 237 -1.68 -17.49 -16.83
N ASN A 238 -0.66 -18.26 -17.21
CA ASN A 238 0.74 -17.79 -17.31
C ASN A 238 1.17 -17.50 -18.75
N VAL A 239 0.22 -17.11 -19.62
CA VAL A 239 0.53 -16.68 -20.99
C VAL A 239 0.62 -15.16 -21.03
N VAL A 240 1.81 -14.64 -21.30
CA VAL A 240 2.08 -13.21 -21.47
C VAL A 240 2.12 -12.88 -22.96
N ARG A 241 1.11 -12.15 -23.42
CA ARG A 241 1.04 -11.65 -24.78
C ARG A 241 1.80 -10.32 -24.88
N VAL A 242 2.72 -10.25 -25.82
CA VAL A 242 3.49 -9.05 -26.12
C VAL A 242 3.17 -8.62 -27.54
N SER A 243 2.61 -7.43 -27.71
CA SER A 243 2.11 -6.96 -29.02
C SER A 243 2.51 -5.51 -29.30
N GLY A 244 2.29 -5.06 -30.53
CA GLY A 244 2.59 -3.69 -30.96
C GLY A 244 3.93 -3.55 -31.68
N PHE A 245 4.38 -2.30 -31.81
CA PHE A 245 5.56 -1.95 -32.60
C PHE A 245 6.72 -1.48 -31.73
N ILE A 246 7.93 -1.87 -32.14
CA ILE A 246 9.17 -1.30 -31.63
C ILE A 246 10.01 -0.77 -32.79
N SER A 247 10.58 0.43 -32.66
CA SER A 247 11.49 0.97 -33.67
C SER A 247 12.82 0.24 -33.65
N GLN A 248 13.41 -0.02 -34.82
CA GLN A 248 14.71 -0.70 -34.96
C GLN A 248 15.84 -0.04 -34.16
N GLN A 249 15.79 1.28 -33.96
CA GLN A 249 16.78 2.06 -33.21
C GLN A 249 16.38 2.29 -31.75
N ALA A 250 15.23 1.76 -31.30
CA ALA A 250 14.82 1.92 -29.93
C ALA A 250 15.76 1.12 -29.00
N PRO A 251 16.07 1.65 -27.80
CA PRO A 251 16.72 0.85 -26.77
C PRO A 251 15.82 -0.34 -26.38
N ALA A 252 16.43 -1.33 -25.72
CA ALA A 252 15.67 -2.40 -25.09
C ALA A 252 14.61 -1.83 -24.13
N VAL A 253 13.40 -2.36 -24.20
CA VAL A 253 12.29 -1.97 -23.33
C VAL A 253 12.09 -3.06 -22.30
N GLN A 254 11.94 -2.69 -21.03
CA GLN A 254 11.48 -3.59 -19.98
C GLN A 254 10.09 -3.17 -19.53
N LYS A 255 9.16 -4.13 -19.48
CA LYS A 255 7.83 -3.94 -18.91
C LYS A 255 7.55 -4.98 -17.85
N LEU A 256 6.94 -4.55 -16.76
CA LEU A 256 6.59 -5.42 -15.64
C LEU A 256 5.31 -6.20 -15.95
N THR A 257 5.26 -7.47 -15.57
CA THR A 257 4.05 -8.30 -15.63
C THR A 257 3.93 -9.15 -14.37
N THR A 258 2.71 -9.44 -13.92
CA THR A 258 2.48 -10.39 -12.83
C THR A 258 2.75 -11.82 -13.29
N VAL A 259 3.05 -12.70 -12.34
CA VAL A 259 3.11 -14.15 -12.58
C VAL A 259 2.04 -14.84 -11.73
N LYS A 260 1.32 -15.80 -12.33
CA LYS A 260 0.40 -16.68 -11.61
C LYS A 260 1.20 -17.79 -10.91
N GLU A 261 0.79 -18.15 -9.70
CA GLU A 261 1.52 -19.03 -8.77
C GLU A 261 2.98 -18.62 -8.60
N PRO A 262 3.27 -17.48 -7.94
CA PRO A 262 4.63 -16.97 -7.75
C PRO A 262 5.56 -17.97 -7.04
N THR A 263 5.02 -18.85 -6.21
CA THR A 263 5.73 -19.97 -5.59
C THR A 263 6.40 -20.88 -6.64
N GLY A 264 5.69 -21.22 -7.71
CA GLY A 264 6.22 -22.03 -8.80
C GLY A 264 7.28 -21.30 -9.62
N TYR A 265 7.08 -20.00 -9.85
CA TYR A 265 8.07 -19.14 -10.50
C TYR A 265 9.40 -19.11 -9.74
N VAL A 266 9.34 -18.84 -8.43
CA VAL A 266 10.53 -18.85 -7.56
C VAL A 266 11.22 -20.21 -7.55
N ALA A 267 10.44 -21.30 -7.48
CA ALA A 267 10.99 -22.65 -7.46
C ALA A 267 11.72 -23.01 -8.77
N GLY A 268 11.19 -22.57 -9.92
CA GLY A 268 11.84 -22.71 -11.22
C GLY A 268 13.17 -21.94 -11.27
N VAL A 269 13.14 -20.65 -10.91
CA VAL A 269 14.34 -19.80 -10.86
C VAL A 269 15.39 -20.40 -9.90
N PHE A 270 14.98 -20.87 -8.73
CA PHE A 270 15.89 -21.47 -7.76
C PHE A 270 16.51 -22.79 -8.26
N ARG A 271 15.74 -23.63 -8.97
CA ARG A 271 16.28 -24.84 -9.62
C ARG A 271 17.39 -24.49 -10.62
N ASP A 272 17.17 -23.47 -11.45
CA ASP A 272 18.16 -23.03 -12.45
C ASP A 272 19.42 -22.50 -11.77
N LEU A 273 19.26 -21.78 -10.65
CA LEU A 273 20.38 -21.30 -9.85
C LEU A 273 21.15 -22.44 -9.16
N LEU A 274 20.46 -23.44 -8.60
CA LEU A 274 21.11 -24.65 -8.08
C LEU A 274 21.97 -25.32 -9.16
N GLN A 275 21.43 -25.51 -10.36
CA GLN A 275 22.17 -26.07 -11.49
C GLN A 275 23.38 -25.22 -11.85
N LYS A 276 23.23 -23.89 -11.91
CA LYS A 276 24.34 -22.94 -12.15
C LYS A 276 25.43 -23.02 -11.08
N ARG A 277 25.07 -23.37 -9.84
CA ARG A 277 25.99 -23.60 -8.71
C ARG A 277 26.52 -25.03 -8.62
N GLY A 278 26.24 -25.87 -9.63
CA GLY A 278 26.73 -27.25 -9.69
C GLY A 278 25.91 -28.27 -8.89
N VAL A 279 24.71 -27.88 -8.44
CA VAL A 279 23.79 -28.75 -7.70
C VAL A 279 22.70 -29.28 -8.63
N GLN A 280 22.73 -30.59 -8.93
CA GLN A 280 21.71 -31.22 -9.78
C GLN A 280 20.51 -31.70 -8.95
N VAL A 281 19.29 -31.46 -9.43
CA VAL A 281 18.06 -31.99 -8.80
C VAL A 281 17.43 -33.02 -9.73
N ALA A 282 17.48 -34.30 -9.34
CA ALA A 282 17.03 -35.40 -10.19
C ALA A 282 15.50 -35.52 -10.26
N GLY A 283 14.80 -35.28 -9.15
CA GLY A 283 13.35 -35.35 -9.08
C GLY A 283 12.64 -34.06 -9.55
N PRO A 284 11.29 -34.09 -9.60
CA PRO A 284 10.48 -32.95 -10.03
C PRO A 284 10.50 -31.79 -9.03
N THR A 285 10.04 -30.62 -9.48
CA THR A 285 9.68 -29.51 -8.60
C THR A 285 8.23 -29.66 -8.18
N VAL A 286 7.95 -29.53 -6.88
CA VAL A 286 6.60 -29.62 -6.30
C VAL A 286 6.33 -28.39 -5.44
N THR A 287 5.11 -27.88 -5.40
CA THR A 287 4.71 -26.70 -4.62
C THR A 287 3.64 -27.04 -3.58
N GLY A 288 3.50 -26.23 -2.54
CA GLY A 288 2.38 -26.32 -1.58
C GLY A 288 2.47 -27.50 -0.62
N VAL A 289 3.65 -28.11 -0.48
CA VAL A 289 3.89 -29.20 0.47
C VAL A 289 4.66 -28.64 1.66
N THR A 290 4.09 -28.80 2.85
CA THR A 290 4.69 -28.34 4.10
C THR A 290 6.01 -29.05 4.38
N THR A 291 7.03 -28.27 4.71
CA THR A 291 8.34 -28.79 5.15
C THR A 291 8.18 -29.56 6.46
N PRO A 292 8.66 -30.82 6.55
CA PRO A 292 8.65 -31.61 7.78
C PRO A 292 9.36 -30.89 8.94
N SER A 293 8.85 -31.06 10.16
CA SER A 293 9.40 -30.40 11.35
C SER A 293 10.82 -30.87 11.73
N ASP A 294 11.21 -32.06 11.26
CA ASP A 294 12.54 -32.66 11.45
C ASP A 294 13.51 -32.35 10.29
N ALA A 295 13.09 -31.59 9.29
CA ALA A 295 13.96 -31.15 8.20
C ALA A 295 15.10 -30.27 8.71
N LYS A 296 16.31 -30.47 8.17
CA LYS A 296 17.52 -29.78 8.60
C LYS A 296 17.79 -28.55 7.73
N VAL A 297 18.02 -27.40 8.34
CA VAL A 297 18.39 -26.17 7.62
C VAL A 297 19.78 -26.31 7.02
N VAL A 298 19.90 -25.99 5.74
CA VAL A 298 21.15 -25.97 4.97
C VAL A 298 21.59 -24.54 4.65
N ALA A 299 20.63 -23.69 4.27
CA ALA A 299 20.89 -22.29 3.97
C ALA A 299 19.75 -21.42 4.47
N GLU A 300 20.05 -20.16 4.80
CA GLU A 300 19.06 -19.20 5.27
C GLU A 300 19.36 -17.79 4.73
N HIS A 301 18.28 -17.08 4.41
CA HIS A 301 18.24 -15.66 4.12
C HIS A 301 17.23 -14.98 5.06
N LYS A 302 17.61 -13.84 5.61
CA LYS A 302 16.72 -12.98 6.41
C LYS A 302 16.51 -11.67 5.68
N SER A 303 15.25 -11.23 5.58
CA SER A 303 14.87 -9.96 4.98
C SER A 303 15.48 -8.77 5.71
N MET A 304 15.40 -7.58 5.13
CA MET A 304 15.54 -6.32 5.88
C MET A 304 14.52 -6.27 7.05
N PRO A 305 14.79 -5.54 8.14
CA PRO A 305 13.83 -5.40 9.23
C PRO A 305 12.58 -4.62 8.77
N LEU A 306 11.46 -4.82 9.44
CA LEU A 306 10.20 -4.13 9.13
C LEU A 306 10.39 -2.60 9.09
N SER A 307 11.22 -2.04 9.97
CA SER A 307 11.56 -0.61 9.95
C SER A 307 12.11 -0.11 8.62
N GLU A 308 12.92 -0.90 7.91
CA GLU A 308 13.44 -0.58 6.59
C GLU A 308 12.42 -0.90 5.49
N LEU A 309 11.70 -2.02 5.61
CA LEU A 309 10.66 -2.44 4.66
C LEU A 309 9.52 -1.40 4.52
N LEU A 310 9.22 -0.66 5.59
CA LEU A 310 8.22 0.40 5.56
C LEU A 310 8.52 1.46 4.50
N VAL A 311 9.79 1.71 4.16
CA VAL A 311 10.16 2.74 3.17
C VAL A 311 9.63 2.39 1.78
N PRO A 312 10.05 1.31 1.09
CA PRO A 312 9.49 0.95 -0.21
C PRO A 312 7.97 0.65 -0.11
N PHE A 313 7.49 0.11 1.01
CA PHE A 313 6.07 -0.12 1.22
C PHE A 313 5.23 1.17 1.15
N MET A 314 5.54 2.16 1.98
CA MET A 314 4.71 3.35 2.14
C MET A 314 5.01 4.42 1.07
N LYS A 315 6.28 4.57 0.65
CA LYS A 315 6.69 5.52 -0.40
C LYS A 315 6.13 5.15 -1.76
N LEU A 316 6.24 3.87 -2.14
CA LEU A 316 5.81 3.37 -3.46
C LEU A 316 4.39 2.78 -3.43
N SER A 317 3.77 2.73 -2.25
CA SER A 317 2.39 2.24 -2.09
C SER A 317 2.23 0.77 -2.51
N ASN A 318 3.18 -0.09 -2.15
CA ASN A 318 3.23 -1.47 -2.60
C ASN A 318 2.07 -2.31 -2.00
N ASN A 319 1.23 -2.89 -2.85
CA ASN A 319 0.06 -3.67 -2.42
C ASN A 319 0.47 -5.01 -1.81
N MET A 320 1.41 -5.72 -2.43
CA MET A 320 1.84 -7.04 -1.96
C MET A 320 2.48 -6.98 -0.58
N HIS A 321 3.23 -5.92 -0.28
CA HIS A 321 3.74 -5.69 1.06
C HIS A 321 2.59 -5.61 2.08
N ALA A 322 1.50 -4.90 1.76
CA ALA A 322 0.36 -4.79 2.65
C ALA A 322 -0.27 -6.15 2.92
N GLU A 323 -0.54 -6.95 1.89
CA GLU A 323 -1.22 -8.24 2.04
C GLU A 323 -0.36 -9.27 2.77
N ILE A 324 0.95 -9.27 2.51
CA ILE A 324 1.91 -10.09 3.25
C ILE A 324 1.93 -9.69 4.73
N LEU A 325 1.91 -8.38 5.05
CA LEU A 325 1.85 -7.92 6.44
C LEU A 325 0.53 -8.30 7.12
N VAL A 326 -0.61 -8.27 6.41
CA VAL A 326 -1.89 -8.76 6.92
C VAL A 326 -1.80 -10.24 7.29
N LYS A 327 -1.39 -11.10 6.35
CA LYS A 327 -1.29 -12.54 6.62
C LYS A 327 -0.25 -12.85 7.70
N SER A 328 0.85 -12.10 7.76
CA SER A 328 1.87 -12.23 8.80
C SER A 328 1.36 -11.84 10.18
N ALA A 329 0.58 -10.76 10.28
CA ALA A 329 -0.08 -10.36 11.52
C ALA A 329 -1.08 -11.42 12.00
N GLY A 330 -1.85 -12.01 11.08
CA GLY A 330 -2.73 -13.14 11.37
C GLY A 330 -1.95 -14.33 11.93
N ARG A 331 -0.86 -14.73 11.26
CA ARG A 331 0.01 -15.81 11.71
C ARG A 331 0.59 -15.54 13.10
N ALA A 332 1.06 -14.31 13.36
CA ALA A 332 1.66 -13.93 14.62
C ALA A 332 0.66 -13.99 15.80
N VAL A 333 -0.62 -13.68 15.56
CA VAL A 333 -1.64 -13.62 16.62
C VAL A 333 -2.39 -14.95 16.79
N SER A 334 -2.72 -15.66 15.70
CA SER A 334 -3.56 -16.87 15.73
C SER A 334 -2.88 -18.13 15.21
N GLY A 335 -1.61 -18.06 14.78
CA GLY A 335 -0.89 -19.18 14.17
C GLY A 335 -1.25 -19.46 12.71
N THR A 336 -2.18 -18.70 12.12
CA THR A 336 -2.70 -18.93 10.76
C THR A 336 -2.51 -17.72 9.84
N GLY A 337 -1.85 -17.93 8.70
CA GLY A 337 -1.51 -16.89 7.75
C GLY A 337 -2.60 -16.65 6.69
N THR A 338 -3.74 -16.11 7.09
CA THR A 338 -4.89 -15.84 6.19
C THR A 338 -5.33 -14.38 6.27
N TRP A 339 -6.05 -13.89 5.25
CA TRP A 339 -6.66 -12.56 5.32
C TRP A 339 -7.62 -12.44 6.49
N ASN A 340 -8.50 -13.44 6.71
CA ASN A 340 -9.46 -13.38 7.80
C ASN A 340 -8.78 -13.26 9.18
N ALA A 341 -7.74 -14.06 9.42
CA ALA A 341 -6.95 -13.98 10.65
C ALA A 341 -6.23 -12.62 10.78
N GLY A 342 -5.61 -12.15 9.69
CA GLY A 342 -4.89 -10.88 9.66
C GLY A 342 -5.79 -9.66 9.90
N LEU A 343 -6.91 -9.58 9.19
CA LEU A 343 -7.88 -8.48 9.32
C LEU A 343 -8.55 -8.48 10.70
N THR A 344 -8.78 -9.67 11.28
CA THR A 344 -9.23 -9.80 12.68
C THR A 344 -8.18 -9.24 13.65
N ALA A 345 -6.91 -9.63 13.49
CA ALA A 345 -5.80 -9.13 14.31
C ALA A 345 -5.62 -7.62 14.18
N MET A 346 -5.77 -7.06 12.98
CA MET A 346 -5.77 -5.61 12.75
C MET A 346 -6.94 -4.93 13.46
N GLY A 347 -8.16 -5.46 13.32
CA GLY A 347 -9.37 -4.96 13.98
C GLY A 347 -9.21 -4.83 15.49
N GLN A 348 -8.58 -5.83 16.13
CA GLN A 348 -8.29 -5.85 17.57
C GLN A 348 -7.27 -4.79 18.03
N ARG A 349 -6.57 -4.11 17.11
CA ARG A 349 -5.59 -3.06 17.42
C ARG A 349 -6.11 -1.65 17.11
N LEU A 350 -7.24 -1.50 16.42
CA LEU A 350 -7.74 -0.21 15.95
C LEU A 350 -8.01 0.80 17.08
N SER A 351 -8.71 0.40 18.15
CA SER A 351 -8.98 1.30 19.28
C SER A 351 -7.69 1.80 19.96
N GLY A 352 -6.70 0.92 20.13
CA GLY A 352 -5.36 1.30 20.63
C GLY A 352 -4.53 2.17 19.68
N LEU A 353 -5.01 2.35 18.44
CA LEU A 353 -4.49 3.27 17.44
C LEU A 353 -5.39 4.51 17.28
N GLY A 354 -6.41 4.69 18.14
CA GLY A 354 -7.31 5.85 18.13
C GLY A 354 -8.42 5.77 17.08
N ILE A 355 -8.65 4.61 16.48
CA ILE A 355 -9.78 4.38 15.56
C ILE A 355 -10.94 3.80 16.35
N GLU A 356 -11.98 4.61 16.50
CA GLU A 356 -13.23 4.25 17.17
C GLU A 356 -14.38 4.13 16.17
N GLY A 357 -15.42 3.39 16.56
CA GLY A 357 -16.60 3.15 15.71
C GLY A 357 -16.41 2.09 14.63
N GLN A 358 -17.38 1.98 13.73
CA GLN A 358 -17.39 0.92 12.72
C GLN A 358 -16.47 1.25 11.53
N THR A 359 -15.68 0.25 11.12
CA THR A 359 -14.92 0.21 9.87
C THR A 359 -15.20 -1.11 9.17
N TYR A 360 -14.96 -1.18 7.85
CA TYR A 360 -14.91 -2.45 7.14
C TYR A 360 -13.53 -2.64 6.53
N LEU A 361 -12.83 -3.70 6.91
CA LEU A 361 -11.52 -4.07 6.39
C LEU A 361 -11.69 -5.32 5.53
N ALA A 362 -11.41 -5.19 4.24
CA ALA A 362 -11.52 -6.26 3.25
C ALA A 362 -10.15 -6.79 2.80
N ASP A 363 -9.13 -5.93 2.83
CA ASP A 363 -7.73 -6.24 2.56
C ASP A 363 -6.81 -5.25 3.29
N GLY A 364 -5.48 -5.40 3.13
CA GLY A 364 -4.51 -4.46 3.72
C GLY A 364 -4.07 -3.34 2.79
N SER A 365 -4.10 -3.57 1.48
CA SER A 365 -3.60 -2.62 0.50
C SER A 365 -4.56 -1.48 0.22
N GLY A 366 -5.86 -1.70 0.43
CA GLY A 366 -6.90 -0.79 -0.02
C GLY A 366 -7.29 -0.96 -1.48
N LEU A 367 -6.84 -2.03 -2.16
CA LEU A 367 -7.23 -2.32 -3.55
C LEU A 367 -8.70 -2.78 -3.60
N SER A 368 -9.17 -3.49 -2.58
CA SER A 368 -10.55 -3.90 -2.45
C SER A 368 -11.49 -2.71 -2.36
N ARG A 369 -12.52 -2.75 -3.20
CA ARG A 369 -13.64 -1.80 -3.22
C ARG A 369 -14.51 -1.91 -1.96
N PHE A 370 -14.33 -2.92 -1.12
CA PHE A 370 -15.18 -3.08 0.07
C PHE A 370 -14.65 -2.37 1.31
N ASN A 371 -13.39 -1.95 1.32
CA ASN A 371 -12.84 -1.19 2.45
C ASN A 371 -13.65 0.08 2.73
N GLN A 372 -13.96 0.33 4.01
CA GLN A 372 -14.74 1.49 4.44
C GLN A 372 -14.15 2.10 5.71
N ILE A 373 -13.72 3.36 5.63
CA ILE A 373 -13.19 4.14 6.76
C ILE A 373 -13.58 5.61 6.62
N ALA A 374 -13.76 6.30 7.75
CA ALA A 374 -14.08 7.72 7.78
C ALA A 374 -12.80 8.61 7.87
N PRO A 375 -12.77 9.79 7.25
CA PRO A 375 -11.69 10.76 7.43
C PRO A 375 -11.39 11.11 8.89
N ASP A 376 -12.42 11.20 9.74
CA ASP A 376 -12.24 11.42 11.18
C ASP A 376 -11.43 10.31 11.85
N GLN A 377 -11.68 9.05 11.48
CA GLN A 377 -10.92 7.91 12.01
C GLN A 377 -9.44 7.97 11.59
N LEU A 378 -9.16 8.34 10.34
CA LEU A 378 -7.78 8.50 9.86
C LEU A 378 -7.05 9.65 10.56
N THR A 379 -7.70 10.82 10.75
CA THR A 379 -7.06 11.92 11.48
C THR A 379 -6.86 11.60 12.97
N SER A 380 -7.80 10.90 13.59
CA SER A 380 -7.65 10.42 14.97
C SER A 380 -6.47 9.45 15.11
N MET A 381 -6.34 8.53 14.15
CA MET A 381 -5.19 7.63 14.08
C MET A 381 -3.88 8.39 13.93
N LEU A 382 -3.79 9.29 12.94
CA LEU A 382 -2.60 10.10 12.69
C LEU A 382 -2.15 10.89 13.93
N ARG A 383 -3.07 11.33 14.78
CA ARG A 383 -2.70 11.93 16.06
C ARG A 383 -2.19 10.91 17.06
N THR A 384 -2.93 9.83 17.24
CA THR A 384 -2.65 8.83 18.27
C THR A 384 -1.30 8.15 18.06
N VAL A 385 -0.95 7.85 16.81
CA VAL A 385 0.33 7.17 16.50
C VAL A 385 1.55 8.04 16.79
N ARG A 386 1.41 9.37 16.95
CA ARG A 386 2.53 10.25 17.33
C ARG A 386 3.13 9.91 18.69
N GLY A 387 2.32 9.37 19.59
CA GLY A 387 2.76 8.95 20.93
C GLY A 387 3.38 7.54 20.97
N LYS A 388 3.46 6.84 19.84
CA LYS A 388 3.97 5.47 19.79
C LYS A 388 5.50 5.44 19.69
N PRO A 389 6.18 4.47 20.32
CA PRO A 389 7.65 4.40 20.32
C PRO A 389 8.23 4.20 18.91
N TRP A 390 7.46 3.59 18.00
CA TRP A 390 7.85 3.35 16.61
C TRP A 390 7.49 4.51 15.66
N PHE A 391 6.91 5.61 16.17
CA PHE A 391 6.38 6.70 15.36
C PHE A 391 7.40 7.30 14.40
N ALA A 392 8.63 7.56 14.86
CA ALA A 392 9.66 8.19 14.02
C ALA A 392 9.94 7.36 12.76
N THR A 393 10.08 6.04 12.91
CA THR A 393 10.25 5.11 11.79
C THR A 393 9.06 5.14 10.84
N TRP A 394 7.85 5.07 11.38
CA TRP A 394 6.62 5.07 10.60
C TRP A 394 6.41 6.40 9.85
N TYR A 395 6.59 7.52 10.52
CA TYR A 395 6.48 8.88 9.97
C TYR A 395 7.47 9.11 8.82
N ASN A 396 8.71 8.61 8.95
CA ASN A 396 9.73 8.74 7.91
C ASN A 396 9.42 7.91 6.65
N SER A 397 8.60 6.87 6.76
CA SER A 397 8.16 6.07 5.62
C SER A 397 7.12 6.78 4.72
N LEU A 398 6.43 7.81 5.22
CA LEU A 398 5.40 8.52 4.47
C LEU A 398 6.00 9.35 3.31
N PRO A 399 5.42 9.31 2.09
CA PRO A 399 5.81 10.20 0.99
C PRO A 399 5.92 11.68 1.39
N ILE A 400 6.94 12.38 0.90
CA ILE A 400 7.14 13.82 1.15
C ILE A 400 6.83 14.61 -0.13
N ALA A 401 5.94 15.60 -0.02
CA ALA A 401 5.55 16.44 -1.14
C ALA A 401 6.74 17.13 -1.83
N GLY A 402 6.78 17.07 -3.16
CA GLY A 402 7.75 17.79 -4.00
C GLY A 402 9.19 17.29 -3.98
N MET A 403 9.50 16.23 -3.23
CA MET A 403 10.87 15.68 -3.16
C MET A 403 11.13 14.75 -4.35
N SER A 404 12.07 15.08 -5.23
CA SER A 404 12.28 14.34 -6.49
C SER A 404 12.79 12.91 -6.33
N ASP A 405 13.56 12.62 -5.27
CA ASP A 405 14.04 11.27 -4.99
C ASP A 405 12.86 10.30 -4.78
N LYS A 406 12.92 9.15 -5.47
CA LYS A 406 11.83 8.18 -5.51
C LYS A 406 11.50 7.57 -4.15
N LEU A 407 12.49 7.30 -3.30
CA LEU A 407 12.29 6.71 -1.97
C LEU A 407 12.17 7.78 -0.87
N VAL A 408 12.27 9.07 -1.22
CA VAL A 408 11.94 10.18 -0.32
C VAL A 408 10.56 10.75 -0.63
N GLY A 409 10.33 11.22 -1.87
CA GLY A 409 9.05 11.79 -2.25
C GLY A 409 7.97 10.78 -2.57
N GLY A 410 8.35 9.55 -2.95
CA GLY A 410 7.40 8.47 -3.23
C GLY A 410 6.33 8.90 -4.23
N THR A 411 5.07 8.59 -3.91
CA THR A 411 3.90 8.98 -4.71
C THR A 411 3.57 10.48 -4.71
N LEU A 412 4.29 11.30 -3.93
CA LEU A 412 4.15 12.77 -3.91
C LEU A 412 5.33 13.51 -4.58
N ARG A 413 6.32 12.80 -5.14
CA ARG A 413 7.56 13.38 -5.69
C ARG A 413 7.37 14.45 -6.77
N SER A 414 6.30 14.32 -7.55
CA SER A 414 5.94 15.23 -8.66
C SER A 414 4.76 16.14 -8.32
N ARG A 415 4.29 16.16 -7.06
CA ARG A 415 3.15 16.95 -6.60
C ARG A 415 3.62 18.09 -5.71
N MET A 416 2.91 19.22 -5.74
CA MET A 416 3.14 20.38 -4.87
C MET A 416 4.56 20.99 -4.92
N GLN A 417 5.33 20.76 -6.00
CA GLN A 417 6.65 21.37 -6.19
C GLN A 417 6.56 22.91 -6.26
N GLY A 418 7.51 23.61 -5.64
CA GLY A 418 7.54 25.09 -5.62
C GLY A 418 6.44 25.74 -4.79
N THR A 419 5.72 24.99 -3.95
CA THR A 419 4.66 25.49 -3.06
C THR A 419 5.08 25.42 -1.59
N ALA A 420 4.28 26.02 -0.69
CA ALA A 420 4.49 25.93 0.76
C ALA A 420 4.39 24.50 1.32
N ALA A 421 3.76 23.57 0.58
CA ALA A 421 3.67 22.17 0.98
C ALA A 421 4.92 21.35 0.59
N ALA A 422 5.76 21.82 -0.35
CA ALA A 422 6.98 21.13 -0.75
C ALA A 422 7.92 20.96 0.43
N ASN A 423 8.50 19.75 0.60
CA ASN A 423 9.36 19.37 1.72
C ASN A 423 8.72 19.56 3.12
N ASN A 424 7.40 19.77 3.19
CA ASN A 424 6.66 20.02 4.42
C ASN A 424 5.57 18.95 4.60
N LEU A 425 4.66 18.82 3.64
CA LEU A 425 3.57 17.85 3.69
C LEU A 425 4.14 16.43 3.57
N ARG A 426 3.80 15.59 4.56
CA ARG A 426 4.09 14.16 4.55
C ARG A 426 2.79 13.37 4.64
N GLY A 427 2.48 12.56 3.64
CA GLY A 427 1.18 11.90 3.60
C GLY A 427 1.11 10.69 2.68
N LYS A 428 0.15 9.82 2.97
CA LYS A 428 -0.13 8.66 2.15
C LYS A 428 -1.18 9.03 1.10
N THR A 429 -0.87 8.73 -0.16
CA THR A 429 -1.84 8.81 -1.26
C THR A 429 -2.63 7.51 -1.39
N GLY A 430 -3.82 7.59 -1.97
CA GLY A 430 -4.56 6.42 -2.46
C GLY A 430 -5.35 6.79 -3.70
N THR A 431 -5.38 5.90 -4.69
CA THR A 431 -6.17 6.14 -5.89
C THR A 431 -6.59 4.84 -6.56
N LEU A 432 -7.83 4.81 -7.04
CA LEU A 432 -8.44 3.82 -7.92
C LEU A 432 -9.40 4.57 -8.85
N THR A 433 -9.98 3.95 -9.87
CA THR A 433 -11.00 4.61 -10.71
C THR A 433 -12.14 5.17 -9.84
N GLY A 434 -12.32 6.50 -9.86
CA GLY A 434 -13.34 7.21 -9.09
C GLY A 434 -13.07 7.29 -7.58
N ILE A 435 -11.88 6.92 -7.09
CA ILE A 435 -11.51 6.99 -5.66
C ILE A 435 -10.15 7.67 -5.55
N SER A 436 -10.02 8.66 -4.68
CA SER A 436 -8.75 9.31 -4.37
C SER A 436 -8.71 9.68 -2.90
N GLY A 437 -7.51 9.74 -2.32
CA GLY A 437 -7.34 10.29 -1.00
C GLY A 437 -5.90 10.66 -0.69
N LEU A 438 -5.77 11.64 0.18
CA LEU A 438 -4.51 12.10 0.75
C LEU A 438 -4.72 12.35 2.25
N SER A 439 -3.99 11.61 3.07
CA SER A 439 -4.03 11.74 4.53
C SER A 439 -2.62 11.81 5.10
N GLY A 440 -2.38 12.72 6.04
CA GLY A 440 -1.04 12.92 6.58
C GLY A 440 -0.89 14.13 7.48
N TYR A 441 0.34 14.65 7.51
CA TYR A 441 0.78 15.77 8.32
C TYR A 441 1.24 16.92 7.44
N VAL A 442 1.04 18.14 7.94
CA VAL A 442 1.57 19.36 7.34
C VAL A 442 1.81 20.38 8.46
N THR A 443 2.91 21.11 8.39
CA THR A 443 3.20 22.19 9.33
C THR A 443 2.68 23.49 8.74
N SER A 444 1.88 24.24 9.52
CA SER A 444 1.34 25.53 9.08
C SER A 444 2.42 26.62 9.02
N ALA A 445 2.09 27.80 8.50
CA ALA A 445 3.02 28.92 8.38
C ALA A 445 3.48 29.46 9.75
N ASP A 446 2.67 29.25 10.80
CA ASP A 446 3.01 29.60 12.18
C ASP A 446 3.72 28.46 12.94
N GLY A 447 4.10 27.37 12.25
CA GLY A 447 4.78 26.24 12.86
C GLY A 447 3.87 25.24 13.58
N GLN A 448 2.54 25.40 13.52
CA GLN A 448 1.61 24.46 14.13
C GLN A 448 1.56 23.17 13.30
N PRO A 449 1.88 22.00 13.88
CA PRO A 449 1.66 20.74 13.19
C PRO A 449 0.17 20.43 13.08
N LEU A 450 -0.27 20.11 11.87
CA LEU A 450 -1.63 19.73 11.53
C LEU A 450 -1.66 18.27 11.06
N VAL A 451 -2.78 17.59 11.33
CA VAL A 451 -3.14 16.35 10.64
C VAL A 451 -4.35 16.61 9.77
N PHE A 452 -4.41 15.92 8.63
CA PHE A 452 -5.57 16.00 7.76
C PHE A 452 -5.86 14.66 7.08
N SER A 453 -7.09 14.49 6.63
CA SER A 453 -7.51 13.39 5.78
C SER A 453 -8.55 13.88 4.80
N MET A 454 -8.25 13.81 3.50
CA MET A 454 -9.20 14.02 2.42
C MET A 454 -9.46 12.70 1.71
N LEU A 455 -10.73 12.26 1.66
CA LEU A 455 -11.17 11.10 0.91
C LEU A 455 -12.28 11.51 -0.07
N SER A 456 -12.05 11.27 -1.36
CA SER A 456 -12.99 11.58 -2.44
C SER A 456 -13.39 10.31 -3.18
N ASN A 457 -14.68 10.05 -3.30
CA ASN A 457 -15.24 8.91 -4.03
C ASN A 457 -16.22 9.41 -5.11
N ASN A 458 -16.43 8.62 -6.14
CA ASN A 458 -17.42 8.84 -7.21
C ASN A 458 -17.20 10.13 -8.04
N PHE A 459 -15.98 10.68 -8.06
CA PHE A 459 -15.65 11.77 -8.98
C PHE A 459 -15.38 11.25 -10.40
N ILE A 460 -15.54 12.13 -11.39
CA ILE A 460 -15.09 11.94 -12.77
C ILE A 460 -13.86 12.82 -12.98
N GLY A 461 -12.83 12.31 -13.67
CA GLY A 461 -11.58 13.04 -13.89
C GLY A 461 -10.58 12.77 -12.76
N SER A 462 -10.12 13.81 -12.05
CA SER A 462 -9.12 13.68 -10.97
C SER A 462 -9.42 14.59 -9.78
N ALA A 463 -9.26 14.07 -8.57
CA ALA A 463 -9.34 14.84 -7.32
C ALA A 463 -7.96 15.32 -6.81
N LYS A 464 -6.85 14.86 -7.41
CA LYS A 464 -5.48 15.11 -6.91
C LYS A 464 -5.12 16.60 -6.87
N ARG A 465 -5.62 17.37 -7.84
CA ARG A 465 -5.43 18.83 -7.84
C ARG A 465 -6.00 19.44 -6.56
N ILE A 466 -7.23 19.10 -6.20
CA ILE A 466 -7.88 19.63 -4.99
C ILE A 466 -7.17 19.16 -3.72
N GLU A 467 -6.72 17.91 -3.67
CA GLU A 467 -5.86 17.42 -2.57
C GLU A 467 -4.59 18.27 -2.41
N ASP A 468 -3.92 18.61 -3.52
CA ASP A 468 -2.74 19.47 -3.52
C ASP A 468 -3.09 20.89 -3.04
N LEU A 469 -4.21 21.47 -3.50
CA LEU A 469 -4.66 22.79 -3.08
C LEU A 469 -4.94 22.84 -1.57
N VAL A 470 -5.58 21.79 -1.03
CA VAL A 470 -5.80 21.63 0.42
C VAL A 470 -4.46 21.58 1.14
N GLY A 471 -3.53 20.71 0.70
CA GLY A 471 -2.20 20.59 1.31
C GLY A 471 -1.42 21.91 1.33
N VAL A 472 -1.44 22.66 0.23
CA VAL A 472 -0.81 23.98 0.12
C VAL A 472 -1.48 24.98 1.05
N ARG A 473 -2.81 25.02 1.08
CA ARG A 473 -3.55 25.95 1.92
C ARG A 473 -3.30 25.71 3.41
N LEU A 474 -3.22 24.45 3.81
CA LEU A 474 -2.87 24.07 5.19
C LEU A 474 -1.43 24.48 5.54
N ALA A 475 -0.49 24.36 4.61
CA ALA A 475 0.89 24.83 4.82
C ALA A 475 0.98 26.36 4.94
N GLN A 476 0.06 27.10 4.33
CA GLN A 476 -0.01 28.56 4.40
C GLN A 476 -0.81 29.09 5.61
N TYR A 477 -1.52 28.20 6.33
CA TYR A 477 -2.41 28.59 7.42
C TYR A 477 -1.68 29.36 8.53
N ARG A 478 -2.29 30.47 8.97
CA ARG A 478 -1.90 31.24 10.15
C ARG A 478 -3.08 31.36 11.10
N ALA A 479 -2.86 31.35 12.41
CA ALA A 479 -3.94 31.38 13.39
C ALA A 479 -4.62 32.76 13.50
N ASP A 480 -3.92 33.83 13.10
CA ASP A 480 -4.37 35.22 13.16
C ASP A 480 -5.06 35.70 11.86
N GLU A 481 -5.28 34.81 10.88
CA GLU A 481 -5.91 35.20 9.62
C GLU A 481 -7.40 35.54 9.81
N THR A 482 -7.76 36.81 9.64
CA THR A 482 -9.15 37.27 9.71
C THR A 482 -9.88 37.04 8.39
N SER A 483 -11.18 36.78 8.46
CA SER A 483 -12.08 36.82 7.31
C SER A 483 -12.41 38.28 6.96
N GLU A 484 -11.44 39.04 6.51
CA GLU A 484 -11.77 40.35 5.95
C GLU A 484 -12.74 40.19 4.76
N PRO A 485 -13.82 40.98 4.67
CA PRO A 485 -14.70 40.99 3.51
C PRO A 485 -13.97 41.70 2.37
N THR A 486 -13.06 41.01 1.69
CA THR A 486 -12.28 41.61 0.60
C THR A 486 -12.97 41.42 -0.74
N THR A 487 -13.34 42.54 -1.36
CA THR A 487 -13.74 42.74 -2.77
C THR A 487 -12.63 42.41 -3.79
N ALA A 488 -11.67 41.57 -3.43
CA ALA A 488 -10.65 41.06 -4.34
C ALA A 488 -10.51 39.57 -4.06
N ARG A 489 -11.06 38.73 -4.96
CA ARG A 489 -10.58 37.36 -5.11
C ARG A 489 -9.07 37.46 -5.34
N GLN A 490 -8.26 37.25 -4.31
CA GLN A 490 -6.90 36.77 -4.55
C GLN A 490 -7.12 35.42 -5.22
N SER A 491 -7.07 35.42 -6.55
CA SER A 491 -6.96 34.20 -7.32
C SER A 491 -5.72 33.52 -6.78
N MET A 492 -5.89 32.43 -6.05
CA MET A 492 -4.79 31.53 -5.80
C MET A 492 -4.37 31.01 -7.18
N THR A 493 -3.39 31.68 -7.78
CA THR A 493 -2.80 31.26 -9.05
C THR A 493 -1.93 30.06 -8.74
N PHE A 494 -2.48 28.88 -8.95
CA PHE A 494 -1.73 27.64 -8.90
C PHE A 494 -1.03 27.42 -10.25
N PRO A 495 0.17 26.83 -10.25
CA PRO A 495 0.74 26.32 -11.50
C PRO A 495 -0.25 25.34 -12.13
N ASP A 496 -0.44 25.42 -13.45
CA ASP A 496 -1.20 24.42 -14.19
C ASP A 496 -0.51 23.05 -14.04
N LEU A 497 -1.08 22.19 -13.20
CA LEU A 497 -0.67 20.80 -13.09
C LEU A 497 -1.26 20.03 -14.28
N PRO A 498 -0.52 19.14 -14.96
CA PRO A 498 -1.05 18.35 -16.08
C PRO A 498 -2.25 17.51 -15.64
N THR A 499 -3.44 17.80 -16.18
CA THR A 499 -4.71 17.16 -15.77
C THR A 499 -5.10 15.92 -16.57
N ASN A 500 -4.33 15.54 -17.59
CA ASN A 500 -4.90 14.78 -18.72
C ASN A 500 -4.47 13.30 -18.83
N VAL A 501 -3.55 12.82 -17.98
CA VAL A 501 -3.12 11.41 -18.04
C VAL A 501 -2.97 10.86 -16.62
N GLU A 502 -3.97 10.13 -16.16
CA GLU A 502 -3.88 9.45 -14.88
C GLU A 502 -3.10 8.14 -15.03
N CYS A 503 -1.81 8.28 -14.79
CA CYS A 503 -0.79 7.29 -15.08
C CYS A 503 -0.12 6.76 -13.79
N SER A 504 -0.56 7.25 -12.63
CA SER A 504 0.19 7.13 -11.36
C SER A 504 0.33 5.71 -10.80
N TRP A 505 -0.39 4.74 -11.37
CA TRP A 505 -0.33 3.31 -11.05
C TRP A 505 0.34 2.47 -12.15
N VAL A 506 0.77 3.06 -13.26
CA VAL A 506 1.56 2.38 -14.27
C VAL A 506 2.98 2.91 -14.14
N LYS A 507 3.95 2.06 -13.77
CA LYS A 507 5.37 2.44 -13.65
C LYS A 507 6.03 2.86 -14.99
N ALA A 508 5.25 3.01 -16.05
CA ALA A 508 5.69 3.20 -17.43
C ALA A 508 5.13 4.50 -18.06
N CYS A 509 4.91 5.51 -17.23
CA CYS A 509 4.75 6.89 -17.66
C CYS A 509 6.06 7.64 -17.32
#